data_AF-A0A964MC31-F1
#
_entry.id   AF-A0A964MC31-F1
#
_cell.length_a   1.000
_cell.length_b   1.000
_cell.length_c   1.000
_cell.angle_alpha   90.00
_cell.angle_beta   90.00
_cell.angle_gamma   90.00
#
_symmetry.space_group_name_H-M   'P 1'
#
loop_
_entity.id
_entity.type
_entity.pdbx_description
1 polymer ?
#
loop_
_entity_poly.entity_id
_entity_poly.type
_entity_poly.pdbx_seq_one_letter_code
_entity_poly.pdbx_strand_id
1 'polypeptide(L)'
;MSEKGSTPNWIEQAAPPRSYRSLFKWGDPLGFKHPNHGMLALLKETFGMTDADFVSPQRTGMEDFDVAVPAVLEERHRQVFESLLGAENVISGAYERTRASYGAGMIDALRLRQHIVE
;
A
#
# COMPACT_ATOMS: atom_id res chain seq x y z
N MET A 1 -11.02 -36.64 -11.72
CA MET A 1 -11.79 -35.77 -10.81
C MET A 1 -10.96 -34.53 -10.59
N SER A 2 -11.39 -33.35 -11.05
CA SER A 2 -10.59 -32.12 -10.87
C SER A 2 -10.58 -31.80 -9.39
N GLU A 3 -9.42 -31.86 -8.75
CA GLU A 3 -9.26 -31.29 -7.41
C GLU A 3 -9.70 -29.83 -7.49
N LYS A 4 -10.74 -29.48 -6.73
CA LYS A 4 -11.12 -28.08 -6.53
C LYS A 4 -10.02 -27.49 -5.65
N GLY A 5 -9.03 -26.85 -6.25
CA GLY A 5 -7.97 -26.19 -5.51
C GLY A 5 -8.55 -25.21 -4.50
N SER A 6 -8.01 -25.20 -3.29
CA SER A 6 -8.42 -24.24 -2.26
C SER A 6 -8.26 -22.82 -2.79
N THR A 7 -9.27 -21.97 -2.57
CA THR A 7 -9.19 -20.56 -2.96
C THR A 7 -8.40 -19.81 -1.89
N PRO A 8 -7.36 -19.04 -2.25
CA PRO A 8 -6.63 -18.21 -1.30
C PRO A 8 -7.56 -17.27 -0.53
N ASN A 9 -7.17 -16.91 0.69
CA ASN A 9 -7.91 -15.95 1.50
C ASN A 9 -7.70 -14.52 0.96
N TRP A 10 -8.43 -14.18 -0.10
CA TRP A 10 -8.29 -12.89 -0.76
C TRP A 10 -8.74 -11.71 0.09
N ILE A 11 -8.09 -10.56 -0.07
CA ILE A 11 -8.48 -9.33 0.62
C ILE A 11 -9.47 -8.56 -0.26
N GLU A 12 -10.70 -8.44 0.24
CA GLU A 12 -11.81 -7.71 -0.41
C GLU A 12 -12.29 -6.52 0.43
N GLN A 13 -11.42 -6.05 1.33
CA GLN A 13 -11.67 -4.90 2.18
C GLN A 13 -10.94 -3.68 1.62
N ALA A 14 -11.60 -2.52 1.69
CA ALA A 14 -10.96 -1.25 1.36
C ALA A 14 -9.75 -1.03 2.28
N ALA A 15 -8.73 -0.34 1.78
CA ALA A 15 -7.60 0.05 2.61
C ALA A 15 -8.10 0.95 3.76
N PRO A 16 -7.75 0.67 5.02
CA PRO A 16 -8.07 1.56 6.12
C PRO A 16 -7.49 2.95 5.84
N PRO A 17 -8.19 4.04 6.21
CA PRO A 17 -7.64 5.38 6.07
C PRO A 17 -6.30 5.50 6.79
N ARG A 18 -5.31 6.11 6.15
CA ARG A 18 -3.95 6.30 6.70
C ARG A 18 -3.18 4.99 6.99
N SER A 19 -3.54 3.88 6.34
CA SER A 19 -2.74 2.65 6.33
C SER A 19 -1.63 2.70 5.28
N TYR A 20 -0.64 1.82 5.38
CA TYR A 20 0.35 1.63 4.31
C TYR A 20 -0.30 1.28 2.96
N ARG A 21 -1.37 0.47 2.96
CA ARG A 21 -2.11 0.07 1.76
C ARG A 21 -2.78 1.26 1.09
N SER A 22 -3.24 2.24 1.86
CA SER A 22 -3.83 3.45 1.28
C SER A 22 -2.82 4.33 0.53
N LEU A 23 -1.51 4.10 0.71
CA LEU A 23 -0.45 4.77 -0.06
C LEU A 23 -0.20 4.13 -1.44
N PHE A 24 -0.43 2.81 -1.60
CA PHE A 24 -0.12 2.08 -2.85
C PHE A 24 -1.33 1.36 -3.48
N LYS A 25 -2.54 1.48 -2.94
CA LYS A 25 -3.76 1.00 -3.59
C LYS A 25 -4.21 2.02 -4.64
N TRP A 26 -4.21 1.59 -5.90
CA TRP A 26 -4.61 2.40 -7.05
C TRP A 26 -6.02 2.04 -7.54
N GLY A 27 -6.65 2.99 -8.22
CA GLY A 27 -7.98 2.84 -8.83
C GLY A 27 -9.11 2.84 -7.79
N ASP A 28 -10.17 2.09 -8.07
CA ASP A 28 -11.32 1.95 -7.18
C ASP A 28 -10.90 1.34 -5.83
N PRO A 29 -11.11 2.04 -4.69
CA PRO A 29 -10.83 1.52 -3.36
C PRO A 29 -11.59 0.23 -3.02
N LEU A 30 -12.76 0.01 -3.66
CA LEU A 30 -13.62 -1.15 -3.49
C LEU A 30 -13.52 -2.14 -4.68
N GLY A 31 -12.64 -1.86 -5.65
CA GLY A 31 -12.39 -2.74 -6.78
C GLY A 31 -11.36 -3.81 -6.45
N PHE A 32 -11.78 -5.08 -6.48
CA PHE A 32 -10.94 -6.26 -6.24
C PHE A 32 -10.98 -7.22 -7.43
N LYS A 33 -9.82 -7.73 -7.83
CA LYS A 33 -9.68 -8.74 -8.89
C LYS A 33 -8.66 -9.77 -8.46
N HIS A 34 -9.07 -11.03 -8.48
CA HIS A 34 -8.24 -12.15 -8.07
C HIS A 34 -7.89 -13.03 -9.27
N PRO A 35 -6.72 -13.70 -9.26
CA PRO A 35 -6.42 -14.77 -10.20
C PRO A 35 -7.54 -15.81 -10.21
N ASN A 36 -7.95 -16.25 -11.41
CA ASN A 36 -8.80 -17.42 -11.52
C ASN A 36 -7.99 -18.70 -11.22
N HIS A 37 -8.68 -19.84 -11.11
CA HIS A 37 -8.03 -21.12 -10.77
C HIS A 37 -6.90 -21.51 -11.76
N GLY A 38 -7.07 -21.25 -13.06
CA GLY A 38 -6.04 -21.55 -14.06
C GLY A 38 -4.79 -20.70 -13.91
N MET A 39 -4.95 -19.40 -13.64
CA MET A 39 -3.82 -18.50 -13.36
C MET A 39 -3.10 -18.89 -12.06
N LEU A 40 -3.85 -19.28 -11.01
CA LEU A 40 -3.25 -19.75 -9.76
C LEU A 40 -2.43 -21.03 -9.97
N ALA A 41 -2.93 -21.97 -10.77
CA ALA A 41 -2.19 -23.18 -11.13
C ALA A 41 -0.89 -22.86 -11.88
N LEU A 42 -0.94 -21.96 -12.86
CA LEU A 42 0.24 -21.51 -13.60
C LEU A 42 1.28 -20.85 -12.68
N LEU A 43 0.85 -20.02 -11.72
CA LEU A 43 1.77 -19.40 -10.75
C LEU A 43 2.47 -20.44 -9.88
N LYS A 44 1.72 -21.44 -9.38
CA LYS A 44 2.29 -22.54 -8.59
C LYS A 44 3.33 -23.33 -9.37
N GLU A 45 3.01 -23.69 -10.62
CA GLU A 45 3.93 -24.40 -11.50
C GLU A 45 5.19 -23.56 -11.81
N THR A 46 5.01 -22.30 -12.21
CA THR A 46 6.10 -21.42 -12.67
C THR A 46 7.08 -21.08 -11.55
N PHE A 47 6.58 -20.87 -10.33
CA PHE A 47 7.38 -20.40 -9.19
C PHE A 47 7.62 -21.47 -8.13
N GLY A 48 7.20 -22.72 -8.36
CA GLY A 48 7.35 -23.83 -7.41
C GLY A 48 6.57 -23.63 -6.11
N MET A 49 5.42 -22.95 -6.16
CA MET A 49 4.59 -22.66 -4.99
C MET A 49 3.59 -23.79 -4.73
N THR A 50 3.12 -23.86 -3.50
CA THR A 50 2.16 -24.85 -3.01
C THR A 50 0.93 -24.18 -2.42
N ASP A 51 -0.11 -24.95 -2.06
CA ASP A 51 -1.26 -24.40 -1.33
C ASP A 51 -0.87 -23.78 0.02
N ALA A 52 0.23 -24.22 0.63
CA ALA A 52 0.71 -23.68 1.91
C ALA A 52 1.09 -22.19 1.80
N ASP A 53 1.59 -21.75 0.65
CA ASP A 53 1.99 -20.36 0.40
C ASP A 53 0.80 -19.39 0.35
N PHE A 54 -0.43 -19.91 0.23
CA PHE A 54 -1.66 -19.13 0.09
C PHE A 54 -2.58 -19.18 1.32
N VAL A 55 -2.15 -19.82 2.41
CA VAL A 55 -2.95 -19.97 3.64
C VAL A 55 -3.22 -18.62 4.31
N SER A 56 -2.25 -17.71 4.30
CA SER A 56 -2.36 -16.41 4.99
C SER A 56 -1.76 -15.28 4.17
N PRO A 57 -2.51 -14.19 3.91
CA PRO A 57 -1.99 -13.02 3.23
C PRO A 57 -0.80 -12.41 3.97
N GLN A 58 0.26 -12.12 3.24
CA GLN A 58 1.48 -11.52 3.79
C GLN A 58 1.62 -10.06 3.34
N ARG A 59 2.20 -9.23 4.21
CA ARG A 59 2.59 -7.84 3.90
C ARG A 59 1.46 -7.08 3.20
N THR A 60 0.30 -7.05 3.85
CA THR A 60 -0.96 -6.63 3.24
C THR A 60 -1.06 -5.11 3.14
N GLY A 61 -0.30 -4.38 3.95
CA GLY A 61 -0.35 -2.93 4.08
C GLY A 61 -1.53 -2.46 4.95
N MET A 62 -2.31 -3.35 5.56
CA MET A 62 -3.57 -2.97 6.22
C MET A 62 -3.35 -2.28 7.57
N GLU A 63 -2.15 -2.40 8.12
CA GLU A 63 -1.70 -1.72 9.32
C GLU A 63 -1.59 -0.19 9.14
N ASP A 64 -1.78 0.52 10.25
CA ASP A 64 -1.67 1.98 10.32
C ASP A 64 -0.28 2.44 9.93
N PHE A 65 -0.20 3.59 9.25
CA PHE A 65 1.07 4.23 8.94
C PHE A 65 1.67 4.87 10.20
N ASP A 66 2.82 4.37 10.62
CA ASP A 66 3.47 4.69 11.89
C ASP A 66 4.83 5.39 11.74
N VAL A 67 5.29 5.65 10.50
CA VAL A 67 6.53 6.39 10.27
C VAL A 67 6.39 7.84 10.71
N ALA A 68 7.28 8.25 11.63
CA ALA A 68 7.35 9.61 12.15
C ALA A 68 8.67 10.29 11.74
N VAL A 69 8.74 10.75 10.48
CA VAL A 69 9.86 11.57 10.00
C VAL A 69 9.47 13.05 10.06
N PRO A 70 10.11 13.87 10.91
CA PRO A 70 9.78 15.29 11.02
C PRO A 70 10.09 16.04 9.72
N ALA A 71 9.29 17.06 9.41
CA ALA A 71 9.64 18.00 8.36
C ALA A 71 10.79 18.89 8.85
N VAL A 72 11.83 19.06 8.02
CA VAL A 72 13.04 19.82 8.36
C VAL A 72 12.96 21.29 7.88
N LEU A 73 11.82 21.70 7.30
CA LEU A 73 11.62 23.07 6.86
C LEU A 73 11.55 24.02 8.07
N GLU A 74 12.38 25.06 8.07
CA GLU A 74 12.35 26.05 9.14
C GLU A 74 10.99 26.75 9.22
N GLU A 75 10.58 27.05 10.45
CA GLU A 75 9.26 27.62 10.76
C GLU A 75 9.00 28.94 10.03
N ARG A 76 10.02 29.79 9.86
CA ARG A 76 9.88 31.05 9.10
C ARG A 76 9.44 30.83 7.64
N HIS A 77 9.88 29.74 7.01
CA HIS A 77 9.51 29.44 5.62
C HIS A 77 8.11 28.86 5.56
N ARG A 78 7.76 28.02 6.55
CA ARG A 78 6.39 27.52 6.70
C ARG A 78 5.38 28.67 6.83
N GLN A 79 5.65 29.64 7.70
CA GLN A 79 4.78 30.80 7.91
C GLN A 79 4.60 31.65 6.65
N VAL A 80 5.64 31.76 5.81
CA VAL A 80 5.51 32.43 4.50
C VAL A 80 4.53 31.69 3.60
N PHE A 81 4.61 30.36 3.51
CA PHE A 81 3.66 29.58 2.72
C PHE A 81 2.24 29.66 3.28
N GLU A 82 2.07 29.56 4.59
CA GLU A 82 0.76 29.65 5.24
C GLU A 82 0.12 31.02 5.04
N SER A 83 0.91 32.11 5.09
CA SER A 83 0.44 33.47 4.79
C SER A 83 -0.02 33.64 3.34
N LEU A 84 0.62 32.94 2.39
CA LEU A 84 0.33 33.09 0.96
C LEU A 84 -0.81 32.17 0.50
N LEU A 85 -0.88 30.97 1.07
CA LEU A 85 -1.73 29.89 0.59
C LEU A 85 -2.86 29.52 1.56
N GLY A 86 -2.83 29.99 2.82
CA GLY A 86 -3.69 29.51 3.89
C GLY A 86 -3.11 28.27 4.59
N ALA A 87 -3.29 28.17 5.91
CA ALA A 87 -2.72 27.11 6.73
C ALA A 87 -3.27 25.71 6.35
N GLU A 88 -4.51 25.64 5.88
CA GLU A 88 -5.16 24.43 5.39
C GLU A 88 -4.49 23.83 4.14
N ASN A 89 -3.74 24.65 3.39
CA ASN A 89 -3.04 24.24 2.18
C ASN A 89 -1.56 23.89 2.40
N VAL A 90 -1.05 24.01 3.64
CA VAL A 90 0.35 23.70 3.99
C VAL A 90 0.40 22.46 4.87
N ILE A 91 0.63 21.31 4.24
CA ILE A 91 0.64 20.00 4.92
C ILE A 91 2.08 19.47 4.98
N SER A 92 2.52 19.11 6.18
CA SER A 92 3.89 18.63 6.46
C SER A 92 3.93 17.27 7.18
N GLY A 93 2.77 16.62 7.35
CA GLY A 93 2.67 15.31 7.99
C GLY A 93 3.44 14.23 7.24
N ALA A 94 4.01 13.28 7.98
CA ALA A 94 4.83 12.21 7.42
C ALA A 94 4.05 11.35 6.41
N TYR A 95 2.78 11.08 6.69
CA TYR A 95 1.90 10.32 5.78
C TYR A 95 1.69 11.05 4.45
N GLU A 96 1.36 12.35 4.48
CA GLU A 96 1.08 13.13 3.27
C GLU A 96 2.33 13.33 2.43
N ARG A 97 3.48 13.54 3.08
CA ARG A 97 4.79 13.57 2.42
C ARG A 97 5.13 12.23 1.76
N THR A 98 4.87 11.11 2.44
CA THR A 98 5.08 9.77 1.87
C THR A 98 4.15 9.55 0.68
N ARG A 99 2.86 9.90 0.80
CA ARG A 99 1.88 9.83 -0.29
C ARG A 99 2.31 10.62 -1.53
N ALA A 100 2.98 11.76 -1.34
CA ALA A 100 3.48 12.59 -2.42
C ALA A 100 4.83 12.12 -2.99
N SER A 101 5.55 11.22 -2.30
CA SER A 101 6.91 10.79 -2.68
C SER A 101 6.96 9.40 -3.32
N TYR A 102 5.94 8.56 -3.10
CA TYR A 102 5.86 7.19 -3.61
C TYR A 102 4.84 7.10 -4.74
N GLY A 103 5.27 6.64 -5.90
CA GLY A 103 4.43 6.49 -7.08
C GLY A 103 3.78 5.12 -7.20
N ALA A 104 3.24 4.82 -8.38
CA ALA A 104 2.58 3.55 -8.71
C ALA A 104 3.55 2.44 -9.17
N GLY A 105 4.85 2.65 -9.00
CA GLY A 105 5.86 1.67 -9.37
C GLY A 105 5.77 0.42 -8.48
N MET A 106 6.10 -0.74 -9.04
CA MET A 106 6.13 -1.99 -8.27
C MET A 106 7.13 -1.91 -7.10
N ILE A 107 8.27 -1.22 -7.30
CA ILE A 107 9.28 -1.04 -6.24
C ILE A 107 8.72 -0.20 -5.09
N ASP A 108 8.02 0.90 -5.37
CA ASP A 108 7.41 1.74 -4.35
C ASP A 108 6.35 0.96 -3.54
N ALA A 109 5.49 0.22 -4.23
CA ALA A 109 4.52 -0.64 -3.57
C ALA A 109 5.18 -1.72 -2.70
N LEU A 110 6.27 -2.34 -3.17
CA LEU A 110 7.00 -3.35 -2.38
C LEU A 110 7.69 -2.74 -1.16
N ARG A 111 8.27 -1.55 -1.28
CA ARG A 111 8.89 -0.80 -0.17
C ARG A 111 7.86 -0.46 0.90
N LEU A 112 6.73 0.11 0.50
CA LEU A 112 5.65 0.47 1.43
C LEU A 112 5.05 -0.77 2.11
N ARG A 113 4.95 -1.92 1.42
CA ARG A 113 4.54 -3.20 2.02
C ARG A 113 5.55 -3.79 3.00
N GLN A 114 6.79 -3.30 2.98
CA GLN A 114 7.86 -3.66 3.89
C GLN A 114 8.15 -2.55 4.92
N HIS A 115 7.33 -1.49 4.94
CA HIS A 115 7.49 -0.32 5.81
C HIS A 115 8.82 0.43 5.60
N ILE A 116 9.36 0.38 4.38
CA ILE A 116 10.57 1.09 4.01
C ILE A 116 10.16 2.47 3.47
N VAL A 117 10.49 3.51 4.24
CA VAL A 117 10.31 4.93 3.88
C VAL A 117 11.63 5.66 4.10
N GLU A 118 12.02 6.49 3.11
CA GLU A 118 13.28 7.25 3.01
C GLU A 118 13.01 8.76 3.01
#